data_AF-A0A5K1B5Q0-F1
#
_entry.id   AF-A0A5K1B5Q0-F1
#
_cell.length_a   1.000
_cell.length_b   1.000
_cell.length_c   1.000
_cell.angle_alpha   90.00
_cell.angle_beta   90.00
_cell.angle_gamma   90.00
#
_symmetry.space_group_name_H-M   'P 1'
#
loop_
_entity.id
_entity.type
_entity.pdbx_description
1 polymer ?
#
loop_
_entity_poly.entity_id
_entity_poly.type
_entity_poly.pdbx_seq_one_letter_code
_entity_poly.pdbx_strand_id
1 'polypeptide(L)'
;MLSLLLSRTAGAATLLPSLHSNKMNESPRARKAAAIVSRAGEVRRQVLSADGRTKLNPRPDKEFYDYPRLVKHVDDGFIESLTETYRERVEGEGAEVLDLMSSWVSHLPAEIRYRRVVGHGLNAGELARNPRLDRFFVQDLNVDHRLPLGSATFDAVLCAVSVQYLQQPEQ
;
A
#
# COMPACT_ATOMS: atom_id res chain seq x y z
N MET A 1 -5.14 -31.36 -44.98
CA MET A 1 -5.93 -32.11 -45.99
C MET A 1 -6.59 -33.30 -45.30
N LEU A 2 -7.89 -33.24 -45.02
CA LEU A 2 -8.92 -34.20 -45.43
C LEU A 2 -10.23 -33.84 -44.68
N SER A 3 -11.31 -33.82 -45.43
CA SER A 3 -12.67 -33.42 -45.07
C SER A 3 -13.49 -34.65 -44.64
N LEU A 4 -14.47 -34.53 -43.73
CA LEU A 4 -15.89 -34.76 -44.05
C LEU A 4 -16.86 -34.50 -42.86
N LEU A 5 -18.03 -33.97 -43.23
CA LEU A 5 -19.26 -33.73 -42.48
C LEU A 5 -19.92 -34.99 -41.89
N LEU A 6 -20.67 -34.83 -40.78
CA LEU A 6 -22.06 -35.29 -40.66
C LEU A 6 -22.83 -34.57 -39.54
N SER A 7 -24.15 -34.51 -39.71
CA SER A 7 -25.11 -33.52 -39.23
C SER A 7 -26.02 -34.06 -38.11
N ARG A 8 -26.44 -33.14 -37.22
CA ARG A 8 -27.67 -33.09 -36.37
C ARG A 8 -28.02 -34.29 -35.47
N THR A 9 -28.12 -34.02 -34.16
CA THR A 9 -29.40 -33.94 -33.43
C THR A 9 -29.20 -33.32 -32.03
N ALA A 10 -30.18 -32.53 -31.60
CA ALA A 10 -30.24 -31.85 -30.32
C ALA A 10 -30.44 -32.83 -29.15
N GLY A 11 -29.82 -32.51 -28.02
CA GLY A 11 -29.96 -33.23 -26.76
C GLY A 11 -29.11 -32.53 -25.71
N ALA A 12 -29.66 -31.46 -25.12
CA ALA A 12 -29.01 -30.71 -24.06
C ALA A 12 -28.85 -31.60 -22.81
N ALA A 13 -27.61 -32.01 -22.54
CA ALA A 13 -27.17 -32.47 -21.23
C ALA A 13 -25.94 -31.66 -20.86
N THR A 14 -26.14 -30.68 -19.99
CA THR A 14 -25.10 -29.81 -19.44
C THR A 14 -24.13 -30.64 -18.60
N LEU A 15 -23.06 -31.12 -19.22
CA LEU A 15 -21.87 -31.65 -18.53
C LEU A 15 -21.02 -30.46 -18.08
N LEU A 16 -21.06 -30.16 -16.78
CA LEU A 16 -20.09 -29.29 -16.12
C LEU A 16 -18.67 -29.87 -16.34
N PRO A 17 -17.70 -29.09 -16.86
CA PRO A 17 -16.30 -29.48 -16.74
C PRO A 17 -15.91 -29.37 -15.28
N SER A 18 -15.47 -30.49 -14.71
CA SER A 18 -14.69 -30.52 -13.47
C SER A 18 -13.51 -29.57 -13.61
N LEU A 19 -13.57 -28.42 -12.93
CA LEU A 19 -12.41 -27.58 -12.68
C LEU A 19 -11.48 -28.39 -11.78
N HIS A 20 -10.53 -29.08 -12.38
CA HIS A 20 -9.31 -29.48 -11.69
C HIS A 20 -8.68 -28.20 -11.13
N SER A 21 -8.89 -27.97 -9.84
CA SER A 21 -8.20 -26.94 -9.09
C SER A 21 -6.72 -27.29 -9.13
N ASN A 22 -5.96 -26.61 -9.99
CA ASN A 22 -4.51 -26.67 -9.99
C ASN A 22 -3.98 -25.89 -8.78
N LYS A 23 -4.32 -26.37 -7.57
CA LYS A 23 -3.58 -26.04 -6.36
C LYS A 23 -2.22 -26.67 -6.53
N MET A 24 -1.25 -25.96 -7.10
CA MET A 24 0.20 -26.14 -6.90
C MET A 24 0.97 -25.31 -7.94
N ASN A 25 0.96 -23.98 -7.81
CA ASN A 25 2.15 -23.19 -8.15
C ASN A 25 2.12 -21.80 -7.50
N GLU A 26 1.89 -21.73 -6.19
CA GLU A 26 2.18 -20.49 -5.47
C GLU A 26 3.68 -20.40 -5.23
N SER A 27 4.27 -19.29 -5.66
CA SER A 27 5.71 -19.05 -5.47
C SER A 27 6.06 -19.07 -3.97
N PRO A 28 7.29 -19.46 -3.59
CA PRO A 28 7.74 -19.42 -2.20
C PRO A 28 7.52 -18.04 -1.54
N ARG A 29 7.58 -16.95 -2.32
CA ARG A 29 7.29 -15.58 -1.91
C ARG A 29 5.83 -15.38 -1.51
N ALA A 30 4.90 -15.86 -2.35
CA ALA A 30 3.46 -15.79 -2.08
C ALA A 30 3.08 -16.57 -0.80
N ARG A 31 3.69 -17.75 -0.60
CA ARG A 31 3.49 -18.55 0.63
C ARG A 31 4.02 -17.86 1.89
N LYS A 32 5.20 -17.24 1.82
CA LYS A 32 5.79 -16.50 2.96
C LYS A 32 4.98 -15.24 3.28
N ALA A 33 4.56 -14.48 2.27
CA ALA A 33 3.68 -13.32 2.44
C ALA A 33 2.33 -13.73 3.05
N ALA A 34 1.70 -14.81 2.56
CA ALA A 34 0.45 -15.33 3.12
C ALA A 34 0.58 -15.76 4.58
N ALA A 35 1.69 -16.42 4.95
CA ALA A 35 1.96 -16.81 6.34
C ALA A 35 2.22 -15.62 7.27
N ILE A 36 2.87 -14.56 6.79
CA ILE A 36 3.08 -13.32 7.56
C ILE A 36 1.78 -12.54 7.72
N VAL A 37 1.00 -12.40 6.64
CA VAL A 37 -0.33 -11.74 6.66
C VAL A 37 -1.29 -12.46 7.60
N SER A 38 -1.29 -13.79 7.60
CA SER A 38 -2.07 -14.62 8.54
C SER A 38 -1.72 -14.34 10.01
N ARG A 39 -0.46 -13.98 10.31
CA ARG A 39 -0.01 -13.76 11.70
C ARG A 39 -0.11 -12.31 12.16
N ALA A 40 0.04 -11.35 11.25
CA ALA A 40 0.03 -9.92 11.56
C ALA A 40 -1.40 -9.34 11.71
N GLY A 41 -2.42 -9.98 11.11
CA GLY A 41 -3.79 -9.45 11.06
C GLY A 41 -4.72 -9.89 12.20
N GLU A 42 -4.33 -10.82 13.08
CA GLU A 42 -5.23 -11.42 14.07
C GLU A 42 -5.27 -10.65 15.41
N VAL A 43 -4.23 -9.88 15.73
CA VAL A 43 -4.14 -9.16 17.02
C VAL A 43 -4.60 -7.71 16.84
N ARG A 44 -5.88 -7.45 17.09
CA ARG A 44 -6.40 -6.08 17.25
C ARG A 44 -6.17 -5.62 18.68
N ARG A 45 -5.19 -4.73 18.88
CA ARG A 45 -4.95 -4.05 20.15
C ARG A 45 -5.28 -2.57 19.98
N GLN A 46 -6.11 -2.05 20.88
CA GLN A 46 -6.29 -0.61 21.00
C GLN A 46 -4.95 0.05 21.32
N VAL A 47 -4.48 0.95 20.45
CA VAL A 47 -3.18 1.63 20.60
C VAL A 47 -3.34 2.95 21.36
N LEU A 48 -4.46 3.65 21.19
CA LEU A 48 -4.78 4.91 21.85
C LEU A 48 -6.01 4.78 22.75
N SER A 49 -5.96 5.35 23.97
CA SER A 49 -7.15 5.52 24.82
C SER A 49 -8.14 6.50 24.17
N ALA A 50 -9.38 6.60 24.66
CA ALA A 50 -10.34 7.58 24.16
C ALA A 50 -9.77 9.01 24.18
N ASP A 51 -9.14 9.41 25.28
CA ASP A 51 -8.50 10.72 25.41
C ASP A 51 -7.32 10.87 24.44
N GLY A 52 -6.51 9.81 24.26
CA GLY A 52 -5.38 9.81 23.32
C GLY A 52 -5.77 9.98 21.85
N ARG A 53 -7.04 9.77 21.50
CA ARG A 53 -7.58 10.02 20.15
C ARG A 53 -8.03 11.47 19.95
N THR A 54 -8.03 12.29 21.00
CA THR A 54 -8.50 13.67 20.95
C THR A 54 -7.41 14.57 20.37
N LYS A 55 -7.74 15.31 19.31
CA LYS A 55 -6.83 16.30 18.72
C LYS A 55 -6.89 17.59 19.50
N LEU A 56 -5.75 18.28 19.61
CA LEU A 56 -5.68 19.64 20.13
C LEU A 56 -6.52 20.62 19.29
N ASN A 57 -6.56 20.38 17.98
CA ASN A 57 -7.43 21.09 17.05
C ASN A 57 -8.46 20.11 16.46
N PRO A 58 -9.77 20.30 16.72
CA PRO A 58 -10.81 19.38 16.25
C PRO A 58 -11.28 19.66 14.81
N ARG A 59 -10.70 20.66 14.11
CA ARG A 59 -11.06 20.94 12.71
C ARG A 59 -10.69 19.74 11.81
N PRO A 60 -11.42 19.54 10.69
CA PRO A 60 -11.11 18.48 9.74
C PRO A 60 -9.66 18.54 9.26
N ASP A 61 -8.99 17.39 9.16
CA ASP A 61 -7.58 17.34 8.74
C ASP A 61 -7.39 17.92 7.34
N LYS A 62 -8.37 17.70 6.45
CA LYS A 62 -8.38 18.27 5.11
C LYS A 62 -8.15 19.79 5.10
N GLU A 63 -8.68 20.54 6.07
CA GLU A 63 -8.45 21.98 6.16
C GLU A 63 -7.01 22.31 6.54
N PHE A 64 -6.40 21.52 7.44
CA PHE A 64 -5.02 21.70 7.86
C PHE A 64 -4.02 21.36 6.73
N TYR A 65 -4.37 20.40 5.89
CA TYR A 65 -3.53 19.92 4.78
C TYR A 65 -3.89 20.53 3.42
N ASP A 66 -4.80 21.51 3.34
CA ASP A 66 -5.22 22.10 2.05
C ASP A 66 -4.07 22.89 1.37
N TYR A 67 -3.21 23.52 2.17
CA TYR A 67 -2.05 24.26 1.68
C TYR A 67 -0.78 23.39 1.66
N PRO A 68 -0.11 23.25 0.50
CA PRO A 68 1.08 22.43 0.38
C PRO A 68 2.27 23.03 1.15
N ARG A 69 2.98 22.18 1.89
CA ARG A 69 4.19 22.51 2.65
C ARG A 69 5.38 21.78 2.03
N LEU A 70 6.05 22.46 1.10
CA LEU A 70 7.21 21.92 0.39
C LEU A 70 8.52 22.12 1.17
N VAL A 71 8.51 21.65 2.40
CA VAL A 71 9.68 21.69 3.31
C VAL A 71 9.92 20.31 3.89
N LYS A 72 11.14 20.08 4.36
CA LYS A 72 11.45 18.93 5.21
C LYS A 72 11.13 19.31 6.65
N HIS A 73 10.36 18.46 7.34
CA HIS A 73 9.99 18.68 8.75
C HIS A 73 10.97 18.07 9.75
N VAL A 74 12.06 17.47 9.25
CA VAL A 74 13.10 16.76 10.00
C VAL A 74 14.47 17.23 9.52
N ASP A 75 15.48 17.11 10.38
CA ASP A 75 16.85 17.47 10.05
C ASP A 75 17.51 16.46 9.09
N ASP A 76 18.64 16.86 8.50
CA ASP A 76 19.34 16.04 7.51
C ASP A 76 19.92 14.74 8.09
N GLY A 77 20.29 14.71 9.38
CA GLY A 77 20.81 13.50 10.03
C GLY A 77 19.74 12.43 10.23
N PHE A 78 18.52 12.85 10.57
CA PHE A 78 17.36 11.97 10.57
C PHE A 78 17.07 11.43 9.17
N ILE A 79 17.12 12.29 8.15
CA ILE A 79 16.88 11.89 6.76
C ILE A 79 17.91 10.88 6.28
N GLU A 80 19.18 11.09 6.57
CA GLU A 80 20.27 10.16 6.24
C GLU A 80 20.03 8.80 6.90
N SER A 81 19.77 8.80 8.21
CA SER A 81 19.49 7.57 8.97
C SER A 81 18.27 6.81 8.45
N LEU A 82 17.20 7.54 8.09
CA LEU A 82 15.99 6.95 7.51
C LEU A 82 16.27 6.36 6.12
N THR A 83 17.03 7.08 5.29
CA THR A 83 17.39 6.63 3.94
C THR A 83 18.21 5.34 4.00
N GLU A 84 19.19 5.27 4.91
CA GLU A 84 19.99 4.05 5.12
C GLU A 84 19.15 2.90 5.69
N THR A 85 18.22 3.20 6.61
CA THR A 85 17.26 2.19 7.08
C THR A 85 16.43 1.62 5.92
N TYR A 86 15.95 2.47 5.00
CA TYR A 86 15.21 2.00 3.83
C TYR A 86 16.08 1.22 2.85
N ARG A 87 17.34 1.60 2.68
CA ARG A 87 18.31 0.86 1.87
C ARG A 87 18.50 -0.57 2.37
N GLU A 88 18.60 -0.74 3.68
CA GLU A 88 18.84 -2.05 4.30
C GLU A 88 17.58 -2.93 4.36
N ARG A 89 16.41 -2.31 4.54
CA ARG A 89 15.17 -3.03 4.90
C ARG A 89 14.19 -3.23 3.76
N VAL A 90 14.15 -2.33 2.79
CA VAL A 90 13.26 -2.47 1.64
C VAL A 90 13.96 -3.39 0.65
N GLU A 91 13.28 -4.44 0.20
CA GLU A 91 13.79 -5.30 -0.88
C GLU A 91 14.21 -4.39 -2.05
N GLY A 92 15.42 -4.61 -2.58
CA GLY A 92 16.10 -3.65 -3.46
C GLY A 92 15.42 -3.44 -4.82
N GLU A 93 16.15 -3.65 -5.91
CA GLU A 93 15.58 -3.44 -7.24
C GLU A 93 14.35 -4.33 -7.48
N GLY A 94 13.29 -3.75 -8.04
CA GLY A 94 12.09 -4.47 -8.45
C GLY A 94 11.00 -4.65 -7.38
N ALA A 95 11.17 -4.12 -6.16
CA ALA A 95 10.11 -4.16 -5.15
C ALA A 95 8.95 -3.19 -5.45
N GLU A 96 7.74 -3.54 -5.00
CA GLU A 96 6.58 -2.64 -4.96
C GLU A 96 6.39 -2.03 -3.57
N VAL A 97 6.40 -0.70 -3.48
CA VAL A 97 6.41 0.05 -2.22
C VAL A 97 5.13 0.89 -2.08
N LEU A 98 4.53 0.87 -0.89
CA LEU A 98 3.48 1.80 -0.49
C LEU A 98 4.05 2.80 0.52
N ASP A 99 4.02 4.09 0.21
CA ASP A 99 4.44 5.17 1.10
C ASP A 99 3.20 5.86 1.69
N LEU A 100 2.85 5.48 2.93
CA LEU A 100 1.69 6.00 3.65
C LEU A 100 2.01 7.35 4.27
N MET A 101 1.05 8.27 4.14
CA MET A 101 1.14 9.62 4.72
C MET A 101 2.36 10.38 4.19
N SER A 102 2.66 10.11 2.93
CA SER A 102 3.70 10.72 2.12
C SER A 102 3.39 12.19 1.84
N SER A 103 4.42 12.88 1.38
CA SER A 103 4.38 14.27 0.94
C SER A 103 5.19 14.38 -0.36
N TRP A 104 5.88 15.49 -0.58
CA TRP A 104 6.72 15.74 -1.75
C TRP A 104 8.09 15.03 -1.72
N VAL A 105 8.44 14.32 -0.62
CA VAL A 105 9.66 13.51 -0.48
C VAL A 105 9.35 12.21 0.25
N SER A 106 9.77 11.07 -0.31
CA SER A 106 9.63 9.73 0.31
C SER A 106 10.84 9.24 1.09
N HIS A 107 11.98 9.96 1.03
CA HIS A 107 13.26 9.57 1.65
C HIS A 107 13.81 8.20 1.22
N LEU A 108 13.33 7.68 0.10
CA LEU A 108 13.86 6.47 -0.53
C LEU A 108 15.26 6.72 -1.10
N PRO A 109 16.19 5.74 -1.02
CA PRO A 109 17.49 5.82 -1.67
C PRO A 109 17.36 6.15 -3.16
N ALA A 110 18.07 7.17 -3.62
CA ALA A 110 17.94 7.70 -4.97
C ALA A 110 18.40 6.70 -6.05
N GLU A 111 19.42 5.92 -5.71
CA GLU A 111 20.09 4.93 -6.56
C GLU A 111 19.29 3.63 -6.75
N ILE A 112 18.32 3.33 -5.87
CA ILE A 112 17.52 2.10 -5.99
C ILE A 112 16.30 2.38 -6.89
N ARG A 113 16.12 1.51 -7.90
CA ARG A 113 14.97 1.53 -8.80
C ARG A 113 13.94 0.49 -8.37
N TYR A 114 12.92 0.97 -7.68
CA TYR A 114 11.75 0.16 -7.34
C TYR A 114 10.91 -0.10 -8.60
N ARG A 115 10.19 -1.23 -8.62
CA ARG A 115 9.25 -1.54 -9.71
C ARG A 115 8.09 -0.55 -9.71
N ARG A 116 7.65 -0.17 -8.52
CA ARG A 116 6.53 0.73 -8.31
C ARG A 116 6.59 1.35 -6.92
N VAL A 117 6.30 2.63 -6.82
CA VAL A 117 6.07 3.35 -5.57
C VAL A 117 4.71 4.03 -5.62
N VAL A 118 3.87 3.74 -4.63
CA VAL A 118 2.52 4.29 -4.52
C VAL A 118 2.46 5.16 -3.29
N GLY A 119 2.11 6.44 -3.45
CA GLY A 119 1.96 7.36 -2.33
C GLY A 119 0.52 7.49 -1.86
N HIS A 120 0.35 7.69 -0.56
CA HIS A 120 -0.89 8.13 0.06
C HIS A 120 -0.62 9.39 0.86
N GLY A 121 -1.54 10.36 0.85
CA GLY A 121 -1.43 11.55 1.67
C GLY A 121 -2.70 12.39 1.66
N LEU A 122 -2.61 13.60 2.23
CA LEU A 122 -3.75 14.51 2.35
C LEU A 122 -3.69 15.73 1.42
N ASN A 123 -2.52 16.01 0.83
CA ASN A 123 -2.34 17.11 -0.11
C ASN A 123 -1.92 16.60 -1.49
N ALA A 124 -2.79 16.77 -2.50
CA ALA A 124 -2.50 16.36 -3.87
C ALA A 124 -1.29 17.10 -4.48
N GLY A 125 -1.09 18.37 -4.11
CA GLY A 125 -0.01 19.20 -4.64
C GLY A 125 1.38 18.87 -4.07
N GLU A 126 1.45 18.30 -2.88
CA GLU A 126 2.69 17.72 -2.33
C GLU A 126 3.00 16.40 -3.04
N LEU A 127 2.03 15.48 -3.10
CA LEU A 127 2.19 14.17 -3.71
C LEU A 127 2.58 14.27 -5.19
N ALA A 128 1.95 15.18 -5.94
CA ALA A 128 2.29 15.42 -7.35
C ALA A 128 3.71 15.96 -7.57
N ARG A 129 4.35 16.51 -6.53
CA ARG A 129 5.74 16.99 -6.58
C ARG A 129 6.75 15.96 -6.10
N ASN A 130 6.30 14.79 -5.64
CA ASN A 130 7.20 13.75 -5.19
C ASN A 130 7.79 12.98 -6.38
N PRO A 131 9.10 13.12 -6.68
CA PRO A 131 9.70 12.49 -7.85
C PRO A 131 9.85 10.97 -7.71
N ARG A 132 9.58 10.41 -6.52
CA ARG A 132 9.68 8.97 -6.28
C ARG A 132 8.38 8.21 -6.56
N LEU A 133 7.24 8.90 -6.67
CA LEU A 133 5.93 8.24 -6.80
C LEU A 133 5.56 7.98 -8.26
N ASP A 134 5.14 6.76 -8.58
CA ASP A 134 4.56 6.41 -9.88
C ASP A 134 3.06 6.72 -9.95
N ARG A 135 2.39 6.64 -8.79
CA ARG A 135 0.99 7.03 -8.61
C ARG A 135 0.74 7.44 -7.16
N PHE A 136 -0.31 8.20 -6.93
CA PHE A 136 -0.76 8.51 -5.59
C PHE A 136 -2.29 8.54 -5.48
N PHE A 137 -2.79 8.50 -4.25
CA PHE A 137 -4.19 8.78 -3.94
C PHE A 137 -4.28 9.66 -2.69
N VAL A 138 -5.32 10.50 -2.66
CA VAL A 138 -5.60 11.39 -1.54
C VAL A 138 -6.77 10.83 -0.76
N GLN A 139 -6.57 10.58 0.53
CA GLN A 139 -7.59 10.00 1.41
C GLN A 139 -7.33 10.38 2.85
N ASP A 140 -8.38 10.81 3.55
CA ASP A 140 -8.33 10.99 4.99
C ASP A 140 -8.63 9.68 5.71
N LEU A 141 -7.58 9.08 6.29
CA LEU A 141 -7.70 7.83 7.02
C LEU A 141 -8.44 7.99 8.36
N ASN A 142 -8.64 9.21 8.87
CA ASN A 142 -9.53 9.41 10.03
C ASN A 142 -11.02 9.39 9.64
N VAL A 143 -11.34 9.46 8.34
CA VAL A 143 -12.71 9.43 7.81
C VAL A 143 -13.04 8.07 7.19
N ASP A 144 -12.14 7.55 6.35
CA ASP A 144 -12.27 6.20 5.75
C ASP A 144 -10.97 5.44 5.96
N HIS A 145 -10.98 4.43 6.84
CA HIS A 145 -9.81 3.59 7.13
C HIS A 145 -9.47 2.63 5.96
N ARG A 146 -10.38 2.42 5.00
CA ARG A 146 -10.19 1.39 3.98
C ARG A 146 -9.32 1.89 2.84
N LEU A 147 -8.14 1.31 2.71
CA LEU A 147 -7.25 1.59 1.59
C LEU A 147 -7.85 1.08 0.26
N PRO A 148 -7.86 1.89 -0.82
CA PRO A 148 -8.35 1.50 -2.15
C PRO A 148 -7.29 0.68 -2.90
N LEU A 149 -6.69 -0.31 -2.22
CA LEU A 149 -5.58 -1.12 -2.70
C LEU A 149 -5.90 -2.61 -2.54
N GLY A 150 -5.32 -3.44 -3.40
CA GLY A 150 -5.43 -4.88 -3.25
C GLY A 150 -4.68 -5.38 -2.02
N SER A 151 -5.15 -6.47 -1.42
CA SER A 151 -4.43 -7.12 -0.33
C SER A 151 -3.15 -7.79 -0.84
N ALA A 152 -2.08 -7.75 -0.03
CA ALA A 152 -0.81 -8.42 -0.31
C ALA A 152 -0.17 -8.06 -1.66
N THR A 153 -0.31 -6.80 -2.11
CA THR A 153 0.25 -6.32 -3.39
C THR A 153 1.59 -5.59 -3.26
N PHE A 154 2.04 -5.29 -2.04
CA PHE A 154 3.25 -4.52 -1.79
C PHE A 154 4.27 -5.37 -1.01
N ASP A 155 5.53 -5.14 -1.32
CA ASP A 155 6.68 -5.79 -0.69
C ASP A 155 7.14 -5.00 0.55
N ALA A 156 6.89 -3.69 0.57
CA ALA A 156 7.14 -2.83 1.73
C ALA A 156 6.06 -1.75 1.89
N VAL A 157 5.79 -1.39 3.14
CA VAL A 157 4.96 -0.25 3.52
C VAL A 157 5.80 0.70 4.37
N LEU A 158 5.89 1.96 3.94
CA LEU A 158 6.59 3.03 4.62
C LEU A 158 5.57 3.92 5.32
N CYS A 159 5.94 4.45 6.48
CA CYS A 159 5.14 5.39 7.24
C CYS A 159 6.10 6.16 8.15
N ALA A 160 6.64 7.27 7.64
CA ALA A 160 7.60 8.09 8.37
C ALA A 160 7.09 9.52 8.51
N VAL A 161 7.39 10.14 9.64
CA VAL A 161 7.18 11.58 9.92
C VAL A 161 5.72 12.06 9.86
N SER A 162 4.75 11.13 9.78
CA SER A 162 3.35 11.52 9.52
C SER A 162 2.29 10.64 10.20
N VAL A 163 2.64 9.65 11.03
CA VAL A 163 1.65 8.77 11.69
C VAL A 163 0.80 9.49 12.74
N GLN A 164 1.29 10.61 13.27
CA GLN A 164 0.76 11.28 14.45
C GLN A 164 -0.63 11.90 14.27
N TYR A 165 -1.12 12.10 13.04
CA TYR A 165 -2.48 12.63 12.83
C TYR A 165 -3.57 11.56 12.97
N LEU A 166 -3.22 10.26 12.94
CA LEU A 166 -4.19 9.18 13.04
C LEU A 166 -4.81 9.09 14.43
N GLN A 167 -6.14 9.06 14.48
CA GLN A 167 -6.92 8.83 15.70
C GLN A 167 -7.15 7.34 15.95
N GLN A 168 -7.12 6.51 14.91
CA GLN A 168 -7.33 5.06 15.02
C GLN A 168 -6.31 4.28 14.19
N PRO A 169 -5.00 4.35 14.53
CA PRO A 169 -3.94 3.69 13.75
C PRO A 169 -4.02 2.15 13.71
N GLU A 170 -4.83 1.55 14.59
CA GLU A 170 -5.08 0.11 14.61
C GLU A 170 -6.20 -0.39 13.67
N GLN A 171 -6.89 0.52 12.97
CA GLN A 171 -7.99 0.20 12.04
C GLN A 171 -7.51 0.19 10.59
#